data_AF-A0A962Y8I9-F1
#
_entry.id   AF-A0A962Y8I9-F1
#
_cell.length_a   1.000
_cell.length_b   1.000
_cell.length_c   1.000
_cell.angle_alpha   90.00
_cell.angle_beta   90.00
_cell.angle_gamma   90.00
#
_symmetry.space_group_name_H-M   'P 1'
#
loop_
_entity.id
_entity.type
_entity.pdbx_description
1 polymer ?
#
loop_
_entity_poly.entity_id
_entity_poly.type
_entity_poly.pdbx_seq_one_letter_code
_entity_poly.pdbx_strand_id
1 'polypeptide(L)'
;PYRNEHWILTPHPGEAARLLGSTTAKVQADRFAAVQALQQRYGGVIVLKGAGSLIADAVDCTLCSAGNPGMGTGGMGDVLSGVIASLLAQGIPPYPAARLAVFLHARAGDLAAADGERGLLACDLLPFLRHLVNPGQ
;
A
#
# COMPACT_ATOMS: atom_id res chain seq x y z
N PRO A 1 1.10 -22.76 -3.44
CA PRO A 1 0.58 -21.39 -3.66
C PRO A 1 0.61 -21.11 -5.16
N TYR A 2 -0.32 -20.30 -5.67
CA TYR A 2 -0.25 -19.85 -7.06
C TYR A 2 0.70 -18.67 -7.17
N ARG A 3 1.56 -18.70 -8.18
CA ARG A 3 2.48 -17.61 -8.54
C ARG A 3 1.95 -16.94 -9.80
N ASN A 4 1.93 -15.61 -9.82
CA ASN A 4 1.49 -14.82 -10.97
C ASN A 4 2.31 -13.53 -11.05
N GLU A 5 2.85 -13.20 -12.22
CA GLU A 5 3.64 -11.97 -12.41
C GLU A 5 2.77 -10.73 -12.72
N HIS A 6 1.46 -10.92 -12.92
CA HIS A 6 0.52 -9.87 -13.34
C HIS A 6 -0.44 -9.41 -12.24
N TRP A 7 -0.20 -9.75 -10.97
CA TRP A 7 -1.02 -9.27 -9.85
C TRP A 7 -0.26 -8.34 -8.92
N ILE A 8 -1.03 -7.59 -8.13
CA ILE A 8 -0.54 -6.77 -7.03
C ILE A 8 -1.20 -7.28 -5.75
N LEU A 9 -0.40 -7.76 -4.80
CA LEU A 9 -0.90 -8.19 -3.49
C LEU A 9 -0.67 -7.08 -2.47
N THR A 10 -1.70 -6.73 -1.70
CA THR A 10 -1.64 -5.62 -0.73
C THR A 10 -1.82 -6.08 0.73
N PRO A 11 -1.04 -7.06 1.24
CA PRO A 11 -1.26 -7.59 2.57
C PRO A 11 -0.92 -6.57 3.67
N HIS A 12 -1.74 -6.52 4.73
CA HIS A 12 -1.30 -5.98 6.02
C HIS A 12 -0.41 -7.00 6.75
N PRO A 13 0.28 -6.63 7.85
CA PRO A 13 1.26 -7.53 8.48
C PRO A 13 0.70 -8.88 8.94
N GLY A 14 -0.58 -8.93 9.33
CA GLY A 14 -1.27 -10.18 9.68
C GLY A 14 -1.58 -11.06 8.48
N GLU A 15 -2.04 -10.48 7.36
CA GLU A 15 -2.19 -11.20 6.09
C GLU A 15 -0.85 -11.73 5.58
N ALA A 16 0.20 -10.90 5.65
CA ALA A 16 1.55 -11.28 5.27
C ALA A 16 2.07 -12.45 6.10
N ALA A 17 1.86 -12.42 7.42
CA ALA A 17 2.24 -13.52 8.31
C ALA A 17 1.52 -14.82 7.93
N ARG A 18 0.21 -14.77 7.66
CA ARG A 18 -0.56 -15.92 7.20
C ARG A 18 -0.06 -16.46 5.85
N LEU A 19 0.22 -15.58 4.90
CA LEU A 19 0.73 -15.94 3.57
C LEU A 19 2.13 -16.56 3.61
N LEU A 20 2.95 -16.17 4.59
CA LEU A 20 4.30 -16.71 4.82
C LEU A 20 4.32 -17.94 5.75
N GLY A 21 3.22 -18.26 6.44
CA GLY A 21 3.21 -19.29 7.47
C GLY A 21 4.05 -18.91 8.70
N SER A 22 4.00 -17.63 9.08
CA SER A 22 4.78 -17.03 10.15
C SER A 22 3.88 -16.26 11.13
N THR A 23 4.46 -15.48 12.04
CA THR A 23 3.74 -14.60 12.98
C THR A 23 3.86 -13.14 12.55
N THR A 24 2.87 -12.32 12.91
CA THR A 24 2.92 -10.87 12.68
C THR A 24 4.16 -10.23 13.31
N ALA A 25 4.60 -10.70 14.48
CA ALA A 25 5.80 -10.23 15.14
C ALA A 25 7.07 -10.47 14.30
N LYS A 26 7.21 -11.65 13.67
CA LYS A 26 8.33 -11.94 12.77
C LYS A 26 8.32 -11.06 11.52
N VAL A 27 7.14 -10.84 10.94
CA VAL A 27 6.98 -9.92 9.78
C VAL A 27 7.39 -8.50 10.16
N GLN A 28 7.00 -8.02 11.33
CA GLN A 28 7.34 -6.66 11.78
C GLN A 28 8.81 -6.52 12.17
N ALA A 29 9.44 -7.58 12.68
CA ALA A 29 10.86 -7.58 13.04
C ALA A 29 11.77 -7.40 11.82
N ASP A 30 11.39 -7.96 10.66
CA ASP A 30 12.11 -7.76 9.40
C ASP A 30 11.13 -7.70 8.20
N ARG A 31 10.61 -6.49 7.96
CA ARG A 31 9.62 -6.23 6.92
C ARG A 31 10.22 -6.33 5.52
N PHE A 32 11.49 -6.00 5.36
CA PHE A 32 12.18 -6.08 4.06
C PHE A 32 12.36 -7.54 3.65
N ALA A 33 12.81 -8.41 4.56
CA ALA A 33 12.85 -9.84 4.30
C ALA A 33 11.45 -10.41 4.03
N ALA A 34 10.43 -9.98 4.79
CA ALA A 34 9.06 -10.46 4.61
C ALA A 34 8.46 -10.07 3.24
N VAL A 35 8.63 -8.82 2.79
CA VAL A 35 8.10 -8.39 1.48
C VAL A 35 8.81 -9.10 0.33
N GLN A 36 10.13 -9.32 0.44
CA GLN A 36 10.91 -10.08 -0.53
C GLN A 36 10.49 -11.56 -0.57
N ALA A 37 10.29 -12.19 0.60
CA ALA A 37 9.81 -13.56 0.67
C ALA A 37 8.40 -13.73 0.06
N LEU A 38 7.51 -12.75 0.27
CA LEU A 38 6.20 -12.73 -0.37
C LEU A 38 6.34 -12.62 -1.90
N GLN A 39 7.20 -11.71 -2.37
CA GLN A 39 7.43 -11.48 -3.79
C GLN A 39 7.98 -12.75 -4.46
N GLN A 40 8.98 -13.39 -3.86
CA GLN A 40 9.54 -14.64 -4.39
C GLN A 40 8.52 -15.79 -4.41
N ARG A 41 7.62 -15.84 -3.42
CA ARG A 41 6.62 -16.91 -3.28
C ARG A 41 5.42 -16.75 -4.21
N TYR A 42 4.98 -15.51 -4.45
CA TYR A 42 3.73 -15.21 -5.15
C TYR A 42 3.93 -14.52 -6.51
N GLY A 43 5.11 -13.97 -6.79
CA GLY A 43 5.40 -13.20 -8.00
C GLY A 43 4.70 -11.83 -8.02
N GLY A 44 4.89 -11.09 -9.10
CA GLY A 44 4.25 -9.79 -9.31
C GLY A 44 4.73 -8.73 -8.31
N VAL A 45 3.83 -7.83 -7.92
CA VAL A 45 4.13 -6.71 -7.00
C VAL A 45 3.50 -6.94 -5.64
N ILE A 46 4.27 -6.71 -4.58
CA ILE A 46 3.79 -6.80 -3.20
C ILE A 46 3.81 -5.42 -2.56
N VAL A 47 2.68 -5.02 -2.00
CA VAL A 47 2.52 -3.84 -1.13
C VAL A 47 2.31 -4.33 0.31
N LEU A 48 3.38 -4.39 1.09
CA LEU A 48 3.30 -4.70 2.52
C LEU A 48 2.89 -3.44 3.29
N LYS A 49 1.60 -3.36 3.64
CA LYS A 49 0.99 -2.21 4.33
C LYS A 49 1.50 -2.06 5.76
N GLY A 50 1.51 -0.83 6.25
CA GLY A 50 1.89 -0.44 7.61
C GLY A 50 2.62 0.90 7.62
N ALA A 51 3.02 1.40 8.79
CA ALA A 51 3.89 2.58 8.88
C ALA A 51 5.18 2.33 8.09
N GLY A 52 5.53 3.19 7.12
CA GLY A 52 6.62 2.86 6.19
C GLY A 52 6.23 1.72 5.24
N SER A 53 5.15 1.87 4.47
CA SER A 53 4.67 0.80 3.58
C SER A 53 5.73 0.45 2.54
N LEU A 54 5.94 -0.85 2.31
CA LEU A 54 6.95 -1.36 1.36
C LEU A 54 6.29 -1.82 0.08
N ILE A 55 6.87 -1.48 -1.06
CA ILE A 55 6.44 -1.90 -2.40
C ILE A 55 7.60 -2.60 -3.07
N ALA A 56 7.46 -3.89 -3.35
CA ALA A 56 8.51 -4.69 -3.97
C ALA A 56 8.02 -5.42 -5.22
N ASP A 57 8.87 -5.47 -6.25
CA ASP A 57 8.76 -6.42 -7.35
C ASP A 57 10.01 -7.33 -7.37
N ALA A 58 10.27 -8.01 -8.50
CA ALA A 58 11.40 -8.93 -8.64
C ALA A 58 12.78 -8.25 -8.59
N VAL A 59 12.85 -6.93 -8.75
CA VAL A 59 14.09 -6.17 -8.92
C VAL A 59 14.24 -5.12 -7.83
N ASP A 60 13.19 -4.33 -7.61
CA ASP A 60 13.24 -3.12 -6.79
C ASP A 60 12.36 -3.23 -5.55
N CYS A 61 12.76 -2.53 -4.49
CA CYS A 61 11.98 -2.36 -3.27
C CYS A 61 11.99 -0.90 -2.84
N THR A 62 10.80 -0.28 -2.75
CA THR A 62 10.62 1.11 -2.34
C THR A 62 9.89 1.19 -1.00
N LEU A 63 10.31 2.13 -0.14
CA LEU A 63 9.59 2.49 1.08
C LEU A 63 8.84 3.81 0.88
N CYS A 64 7.55 3.82 1.21
CA CYS A 64 6.77 5.05 1.34
C CYS A 64 6.80 5.51 2.80
N SER A 65 7.42 6.66 3.05
CA SER A 65 7.52 7.27 4.39
C SER A 65 6.36 8.20 4.76
N ALA A 66 5.45 8.48 3.82
CA ALA A 66 4.26 9.27 4.06
C ALA A 66 3.18 8.48 4.82
N GLY A 67 2.16 9.19 5.31
CA GLY A 67 1.05 8.64 6.05
C GLY A 67 1.19 8.82 7.55
N ASN A 68 0.08 8.63 8.26
CA ASN A 68 -0.03 8.87 9.71
C ASN A 68 -0.78 7.73 10.42
N PRO A 69 -0.67 7.63 11.76
CA PRO A 69 -1.37 6.62 12.56
C PRO A 69 -2.90 6.58 12.40
N GLY A 70 -3.53 7.72 12.08
CA GLY A 70 -4.99 7.81 11.82
C GLY A 70 -5.46 6.93 10.66
N MET A 71 -4.55 6.53 9.78
CA MET A 71 -4.83 5.62 8.66
C MET A 71 -5.01 4.15 9.08
N GLY A 72 -4.92 3.85 10.38
CA GLY A 72 -5.20 2.52 10.95
C GLY A 72 -6.69 2.15 11.04
N THR A 73 -7.56 2.82 10.28
CA THR A 73 -9.03 2.64 10.30
C THR A 73 -9.51 1.66 9.22
N GLY A 74 -10.65 1.00 9.45
CA GLY A 74 -11.32 0.16 8.45
C GLY A 74 -11.59 0.89 7.14
N GLY A 75 -11.52 0.19 6.01
CA GLY A 75 -11.76 0.73 4.67
C GLY A 75 -10.54 1.37 3.98
N MET A 76 -9.47 1.71 4.71
CA MET A 76 -8.26 2.32 4.11
C MET A 76 -7.61 1.38 3.07
N GLY A 77 -7.60 0.07 3.34
CA GLY A 77 -7.12 -0.93 2.38
C GLY A 77 -7.95 -1.01 1.10
N ASP A 78 -9.26 -0.75 1.19
CA ASP A 78 -10.18 -0.78 0.04
C ASP A 78 -9.96 0.45 -0.85
N VAL A 79 -9.78 1.63 -0.24
CA VAL A 79 -9.41 2.85 -0.96
C VAL A 79 -8.09 2.67 -1.68
N LEU A 80 -7.04 2.17 -1.00
CA LEU A 80 -5.75 1.88 -1.63
C LEU A 80 -5.90 0.94 -2.83
N SER A 81 -6.66 -0.15 -2.68
CA SER A 81 -6.88 -1.12 -3.76
C SER A 81 -7.60 -0.50 -4.95
N GLY A 82 -8.59 0.37 -4.71
CA GLY A 82 -9.29 1.12 -5.74
C GLY A 82 -8.37 2.10 -6.48
N VAL A 83 -7.48 2.81 -5.78
CA VAL A 83 -6.49 3.70 -6.40
C VAL A 83 -5.52 2.90 -7.27
N ILE A 84 -5.01 1.76 -6.79
CA ILE A 84 -4.14 0.86 -7.58
C ILE A 84 -4.86 0.42 -8.85
N ALA A 85 -6.09 -0.10 -8.73
CA ALA A 85 -6.87 -0.58 -9.86
C ALA A 85 -7.16 0.53 -10.88
N SER A 86 -7.45 1.75 -10.42
CA SER A 86 -7.66 2.91 -11.28
C SER A 86 -6.42 3.27 -12.09
N LEU A 87 -5.22 3.25 -11.48
CA LEU A 87 -3.97 3.52 -12.19
C LEU A 87 -3.62 2.41 -13.19
N LEU A 88 -3.86 1.14 -12.83
CA LEU A 88 -3.72 0.01 -13.76
C LEU A 88 -4.65 0.15 -14.97
N ALA A 89 -5.91 0.54 -14.74
CA ALA A 89 -6.90 0.74 -15.82
C ALA A 89 -6.51 1.88 -16.78
N GLN A 90 -5.67 2.82 -16.32
CA GLN A 90 -5.09 3.88 -17.15
C GLN A 90 -3.84 3.43 -17.92
N GLY A 91 -3.42 2.16 -17.80
CA GLY A 91 -2.28 1.59 -18.51
C GLY A 91 -0.93 1.79 -17.81
N ILE A 92 -0.90 2.24 -16.56
CA ILE A 92 0.34 2.36 -15.80
C ILE A 92 0.83 0.95 -15.42
N PRO A 93 2.11 0.62 -15.63
CA PRO A 93 2.64 -0.70 -15.27
C PRO A 93 2.50 -1.02 -13.77
N PRO A 94 2.40 -2.30 -13.37
CA PRO A 94 2.02 -2.68 -12.00
C PRO A 94 2.88 -2.07 -10.88
N TYR A 95 4.21 -2.10 -11.02
CA TYR A 95 5.10 -1.60 -9.98
C TYR A 95 5.02 -0.06 -9.82
N PRO A 96 5.14 0.74 -10.91
CA PRO A 96 4.84 2.17 -10.87
C PRO A 96 3.45 2.50 -10.33
N ALA A 97 2.40 1.75 -10.73
CA ALA A 97 1.03 1.97 -10.27
C ALA A 97 0.90 1.75 -8.75
N ALA A 98 1.47 0.67 -8.22
CA ALA A 98 1.49 0.40 -6.79
C ALA A 98 2.21 1.50 -6.01
N ARG A 99 3.40 1.92 -6.47
CA ARG A 99 4.19 2.97 -5.82
C ARG A 99 3.44 4.30 -5.77
N LEU A 100 2.89 4.72 -6.90
CA LEU A 100 2.13 5.96 -7.00
C LEU A 100 0.86 5.90 -6.16
N ALA A 101 0.11 4.79 -6.20
CA ALA A 101 -1.09 4.62 -5.39
C ALA A 101 -0.80 4.70 -3.89
N VAL A 102 0.24 4.00 -3.40
CA VAL A 102 0.61 4.03 -1.98
C VAL A 102 1.01 5.44 -1.56
N PHE A 103 1.78 6.15 -2.40
CA PHE A 103 2.15 7.53 -2.12
C PHE A 103 0.94 8.47 -2.08
N LEU A 104 0.07 8.43 -3.09
CA LEU A 104 -1.14 9.25 -3.16
C LEU A 104 -2.08 8.98 -1.98
N HIS A 105 -2.29 7.71 -1.65
CA HIS A 105 -3.11 7.28 -0.52
C HIS A 105 -2.53 7.80 0.81
N ALA A 106 -1.23 7.63 1.03
CA ALA A 106 -0.55 8.10 2.22
C ALA A 106 -0.58 9.64 2.35
N ARG A 107 -0.29 10.36 1.27
CA ARG A 107 -0.35 11.82 1.23
C ARG A 107 -1.76 12.37 1.42
N ALA A 108 -2.77 11.74 0.83
CA ALA A 108 -4.16 12.10 1.08
C ALA A 108 -4.52 11.92 2.56
N GLY A 109 -4.01 10.86 3.21
CA GLY A 109 -4.17 10.65 4.64
C GLY A 109 -3.51 11.74 5.48
N ASP A 110 -2.29 12.16 5.13
CA ASP A 110 -1.60 13.26 5.82
C ASP A 110 -2.37 14.57 5.72
N LEU A 111 -2.87 14.90 4.53
CA LEU A 111 -3.66 16.11 4.31
C LEU A 111 -5.01 16.06 5.02
N ALA A 112 -5.67 14.91 5.03
CA ALA A 112 -6.94 14.72 5.74
C ALA A 112 -6.79 14.80 7.27
N ALA A 113 -5.61 14.51 7.80
CA ALA A 113 -5.30 14.57 9.22
C ALA A 113 -4.78 15.95 9.69
N ALA A 114 -4.91 17.01 8.88
CA ALA A 114 -4.38 18.35 9.20
C ALA A 114 -4.87 18.89 10.55
N ASP A 115 -6.12 18.62 10.91
CA ASP A 115 -6.73 19.03 12.19
C ASP A 115 -6.69 17.93 13.28
N GLY A 116 -6.01 16.81 12.98
CA GLY A 116 -5.84 15.67 13.89
C GLY A 116 -6.10 14.32 13.22
N GLU A 117 -5.44 13.28 13.76
CA GLU A 117 -5.48 11.92 13.21
C GLU A 117 -6.66 11.09 13.73
N ARG A 118 -7.22 11.46 14.89
CA ARG A 118 -8.26 10.68 15.57
C ARG A 118 -9.60 10.88 14.86
N GLY A 119 -10.23 9.76 14.49
CA GLY A 119 -11.51 9.77 13.79
C GLY A 119 -11.40 9.84 12.27
N LEU A 120 -10.17 9.80 11.72
CA LEU A 120 -9.96 9.76 10.27
C LEU A 120 -10.63 8.53 9.65
N LEU A 121 -11.52 8.77 8.69
CA LEU A 121 -12.25 7.76 7.93
C LEU A 121 -11.64 7.58 6.54
N ALA A 122 -11.83 6.40 5.95
CA ALA A 122 -11.34 6.11 4.61
C ALA A 122 -11.92 7.07 3.55
N CYS A 123 -13.15 7.52 3.71
CA CYS A 123 -13.77 8.46 2.79
C CYS A 123 -13.19 9.88 2.87
N ASP A 124 -12.54 10.26 3.97
CA ASP A 124 -11.93 11.57 4.16
C ASP A 124 -10.74 11.77 3.21
N LEU A 125 -10.14 10.69 2.71
CA LEU A 125 -9.06 10.75 1.72
C LEU A 125 -9.56 11.19 0.33
N LEU A 126 -10.83 10.96 -0.01
CA LEU A 126 -11.31 11.09 -1.38
C LEU A 126 -11.17 12.51 -1.98
N PRO A 127 -11.46 13.61 -1.25
CA PRO A 127 -11.21 14.96 -1.74
C PRO A 127 -9.74 15.24 -2.02
N PHE A 128 -8.85 14.77 -1.13
CA PHE A 128 -7.41 14.98 -1.26
C PHE A 128 -6.79 14.11 -2.36
N LEU A 129 -7.25 12.87 -2.52
CA LEU A 129 -6.87 12.02 -3.65
C LEU A 129 -7.22 12.70 -4.98
N ARG A 130 -8.44 13.25 -5.09
CA ARG A 130 -8.86 13.99 -6.29
C ARG A 130 -7.97 15.20 -6.54
N HIS A 131 -7.62 15.95 -5.49
CA HIS A 131 -6.72 17.09 -5.61
C HIS A 131 -5.33 16.66 -6.12
N LEU A 132 -4.72 15.66 -5.49
CA LEU A 132 -3.35 15.20 -5.78
C LEU A 132 -3.16 14.63 -7.19
N VAL A 133 -4.21 14.07 -7.81
CA VAL A 133 -4.11 13.46 -9.15
C VAL A 133 -4.43 14.43 -10.29
N ASN A 134 -4.98 15.62 -10.01
CA ASN A 134 -5.29 16.60 -11.04
C ASN A 134 -4.12 17.58 -11.22
N PRO A 135 -3.49 17.65 -12.41
CA PRO A 135 -2.43 18.61 -12.67
C PRO A 135 -3.00 20.04 -12.71
N GLY A 136 -2.36 20.99 -12.03
CA GLY A 136 -2.65 22.43 -12.15
C GLY A 136 -3.50 23.04 -11.04
N GLN A 137 -3.56 22.43 -9.85
CA GLN A 137 -3.83 23.16 -8.61
C GLN A 137 -2.53 23.51 -7.90
#